data_AF-A0A2S9FGC2-F1
#
_entry.id   AF-A0A2S9FGC2-F1
#
_cell.length_a   1.000
_cell.length_b   1.000
_cell.length_c   1.000
_cell.angle_alpha   90.00
_cell.angle_beta   90.00
_cell.angle_gamma   90.00
#
_symmetry.space_group_name_H-M   'P 1'
#
loop_
_entity.id
_entity.type
_entity.pdbx_description
1 polymer ?
#
loop_
_entity_poly.entity_id
_entity_poly.type
_entity_poly.pdbx_seq_one_letter_code
_entity_poly.pdbx_strand_id
1 'polypeptide(L)' 'MVSKQAFTQAQLGPLTLKNRFIKAATFEGVMPRGQVSDALVDFHT' A
#
# COMPACT_ATOMS: atom_id res chain seq x y z
N MET A 1 -1.16 6.44 -28.22
CA MET A 1 -0.04 6.26 -27.26
C MET A 1 -0.61 5.89 -25.90
N VAL A 2 0.06 5.01 -25.15
CA VAL A 2 -0.35 4.65 -23.78
C VAL A 2 0.13 5.72 -22.81
N SER A 3 -0.74 6.16 -21.90
CA SER A 3 -0.38 7.12 -20.85
C SER A 3 0.58 6.50 -19.83
N LYS A 4 1.65 7.21 -19.49
CA LYS A 4 2.61 6.82 -18.44
C LYS A 4 2.26 7.38 -17.05
N GLN A 5 1.15 8.09 -16.93
CA GLN A 5 0.79 8.85 -15.73
C GLN A 5 0.73 8.00 -14.45
N ALA A 6 0.34 6.73 -14.54
CA ALA A 6 0.27 5.84 -13.37
C ALA A 6 1.64 5.63 -12.69
N PHE A 7 2.72 5.73 -13.46
CA PHE A 7 4.10 5.50 -12.98
C PHE A 7 4.79 6.78 -12.52
N THR A 8 4.14 7.94 -12.60
CA THR A 8 4.74 9.23 -12.19
C THR A 8 4.40 9.58 -10.76
N GLN A 9 5.21 10.45 -10.14
CA GLN A 9 4.95 10.95 -8.80
C GLN A 9 3.61 11.70 -8.69
N ALA A 10 3.06 11.71 -7.49
CA ALA A 10 1.84 12.44 -7.16
C ALA A 10 1.85 12.89 -5.69
N GLN A 11 1.23 14.03 -5.41
CA GLN A 11 0.92 14.42 -4.03
C GLN A 11 -0.35 13.72 -3.55
N LEU A 12 -0.28 13.12 -2.36
CA LEU A 12 -1.43 12.63 -1.62
C LEU A 12 -1.40 13.25 -0.23
N GLY A 13 -2.14 14.35 -0.06
CA GLY A 13 -2.07 15.17 1.16
C GLY A 13 -0.63 15.67 1.39
N PRO A 14 -0.03 15.43 2.58
CA PRO A 14 1.33 15.86 2.88
C PRO A 14 2.42 14.95 2.26
N LEU A 15 2.05 13.81 1.67
CA LEU A 15 3.01 12.83 1.16
C LEU A 15 3.24 12.98 -0.35
N THR A 16 4.49 12.84 -0.77
CA THR A 16 4.87 12.62 -2.16
C THR A 16 4.97 11.13 -2.43
N LEU A 17 4.09 10.60 -3.27
CA LEU A 17 4.12 9.20 -3.70
C LEU A 17 5.08 9.01 -4.87
N LYS A 18 5.79 7.88 -4.90
CA LYS A 18 6.68 7.51 -6.01
C LYS A 18 5.93 7.19 -7.30
N ASN A 19 4.69 6.74 -7.20
CA ASN A 19 3.80 6.40 -8.30
C ASN A 19 2.33 6.51 -7.85
N ARG A 20 1.38 6.18 -8.73
CA ARG A 20 -0.06 6.27 -8.46
C ARG A 20 -0.71 4.90 -8.21
N PHE A 21 0.06 3.91 -7.77
CA PHE A 21 -0.45 2.59 -7.38
C PHE A 21 -0.73 2.58 -5.87
N ILE A 22 -1.99 2.29 -5.49
CA ILE A 22 -2.43 2.24 -4.10
C ILE A 22 -2.88 0.81 -3.80
N LYS A 23 -2.34 0.20 -2.75
CA LYS A 23 -2.86 -1.06 -2.21
C LYS A 23 -4.15 -0.76 -1.46
N ALA A 24 -5.27 -1.34 -1.89
CA ALA A 24 -6.54 -1.24 -1.19
C ALA A 24 -6.48 -2.02 0.14
N ALA A 25 -7.24 -1.57 1.14
CA ALA A 25 -7.32 -2.25 2.43
C ALA A 25 -8.05 -3.59 2.28
N THR A 26 -7.43 -4.68 2.74
CA THR A 26 -7.99 -6.05 2.78
C THR A 26 -7.75 -6.69 4.14
N PHE A 27 -8.54 -7.71 4.49
CA PHE A 27 -8.29 -8.52 5.68
C PHE A 27 -7.32 -9.65 5.34
N GLU A 28 -6.09 -9.56 5.85
CA GLU A 28 -5.01 -10.47 5.47
C GLU A 28 -5.00 -11.79 6.26
N GLY A 29 -5.88 -11.96 7.25
CA GLY A 29 -6.10 -13.24 7.94
C GLY A 29 -4.99 -13.68 8.91
N VAL A 30 -3.96 -12.86 9.12
CA VAL A 30 -2.75 -13.19 9.91
C VAL A 30 -2.67 -12.48 11.26
N MET A 31 -3.81 -11.95 11.77
CA MET A 31 -3.91 -11.14 12.99
C MET A 31 -4.79 -11.81 14.06
N PRO A 32 -4.32 -12.84 14.79
CA PRO A 32 -5.10 -13.47 15.86
C PRO A 32 -5.57 -12.45 16.90
N ARG A 33 -6.86 -12.52 17.28
CA ARG A 33 -7.50 -11.55 18.19
C ARG A 33 -7.45 -10.10 17.70
N GLY A 34 -7.28 -9.88 16.39
CA GLY A 34 -7.17 -8.56 15.78
C GLY A 34 -5.91 -7.79 16.20
N GLN A 35 -4.88 -8.48 16.71
CA GLN A 35 -3.63 -7.87 17.13
C GLN A 35 -2.60 -7.90 16.00
N VAL A 36 -1.74 -6.89 15.96
CA VAL A 36 -0.56 -6.87 15.09
C VAL A 36 0.30 -8.10 15.40
N SER A 37 0.84 -8.72 14.35
CA SER A 37 1.68 -9.91 14.42
C SER A 37 2.90 -9.76 13.51
N ASP A 38 3.96 -10.54 13.77
CA ASP A 38 5.13 -10.56 12.88
C ASP A 38 4.76 -11.00 11.47
N ALA A 39 3.85 -11.97 11.34
CA ALA A 39 3.32 -12.40 10.04
C ALA A 39 2.63 -11.26 9.26
N LEU A 40 1.99 -10.32 9.94
CA LEU A 40 1.43 -9.13 9.30
C LEU A 40 2.52 -8.17 8.80
N VAL A 41 3.59 -8.00 9.57
CA VAL A 41 4.74 -7.16 9.21
C VAL A 41 5.46 -7.75 8.00
N ASP A 42 5.74 -9.06 8.04
CA ASP A 42 6.39 -9.79 6.95
C ASP A 42 5.58 -9.73 5.64
N PHE A 43 4.25 -9.70 5.73
CA PHE A 43 3.38 -9.57 4.56
C PHE A 43 3.50 -8.20 3.86
N HIS A 44 3.95 -7.15 4.55
CA HIS A 44 4.01 -5.77 4.05
C HIS A 44 5.42 -5.22 3.84
N THR A 45 6.46 -6.02 4.08
CA THR A 45 7.86 -5.65 3.84
C THR A 45 8.22 -5.88 2.38
#